data_AF-A0AAD9I8N7-F1
#
_entry.id   AF-A0AAD9I8N7-F1
#
_cell.length_a   1.000
_cell.length_b   1.000
_cell.length_c   1.000
_cell.angle_alpha   90.00
_cell.angle_beta   90.00
_cell.angle_gamma   90.00
#
_symmetry.space_group_name_H-M   'P 1'
#
loop_
_entity.id
_entity.type
_entity.pdbx_description
1 polymer ?
#
loop_
_entity_poly.entity_id
_entity_poly.type
_entity_poly.pdbx_seq_one_letter_code
_entity_poly.pdbx_strand_id
1 'polypeptide(L)' 'MTKWNTAVELQNANDNPPTSITESQTYVQTTITLAAADPSFGQGISSDAGADCGQITTPDNGVTWVIDKIVVPVS' A
#
# COMPACT_ATOMS: atom_id res chain seq x y z
N MET A 1 -12.36 -9.03 -3.55
CA MET A 1 -10.90 -8.78 -3.61
C MET A 1 -10.46 -8.62 -2.16
N THR A 2 -9.67 -9.54 -1.59
CA THR A 2 -9.45 -9.62 -0.11
C THR A 2 -8.02 -9.35 0.33
N LYS A 3 -7.15 -8.87 -0.56
CA LYS A 3 -5.77 -8.53 -0.22
C LYS A 3 -5.39 -7.20 -0.85
N TRP A 4 -4.86 -6.31 -0.03
CA TRP A 4 -4.20 -5.08 -0.44
C TRP A 4 -2.75 -5.19 0.02
N ASN A 5 -1.78 -4.78 -0.78
CA ASN A 5 -0.38 -4.90 -0.41
C ASN A 5 0.44 -3.71 -0.91
N THR A 6 1.52 -3.43 -0.20
CA THR A 6 2.58 -2.54 -0.67
C THR A 6 3.69 -3.39 -1.28
N ALA A 7 4.04 -3.13 -2.54
CA ALA A 7 5.10 -3.87 -3.23
C ALA A 7 5.79 -2.96 -4.25
N VAL A 8 7.03 -3.32 -4.59
CA VAL A 8 7.68 -2.83 -5.81
C VAL A 8 7.24 -3.74 -6.96
N GLU A 9 6.47 -3.20 -7.90
CA GLU A 9 6.07 -3.92 -9.11
C GLU A 9 6.50 -3.17 -10.37
N LEU A 10 7.28 -3.84 -11.21
CA LEU A 10 7.67 -3.33 -12.53
C LEU A 10 6.63 -3.83 -13.55
N GLN A 11 5.68 -2.97 -13.92
CA GLN A 11 4.68 -3.28 -14.94
C GLN A 11 4.90 -2.47 -16.22
N ASN A 12 4.78 -3.11 -17.38
CA ASN A 12 4.76 -2.41 -18.66
C ASN A 12 3.58 -1.44 -18.70
N ALA A 13 3.83 -0.19 -19.09
CA ALA A 13 2.80 0.83 -19.27
C ALA A 13 2.68 1.18 -20.75
N ASN A 14 1.59 0.76 -21.40
CA ASN A 14 1.32 0.99 -22.82
C ASN A 14 2.50 0.55 -23.72
N ASP A 15 2.91 -0.72 -23.61
CA ASP A 15 4.05 -1.31 -24.31
C ASP A 15 5.44 -0.69 -24.01
N ASN A 16 5.53 0.24 -23.05
CA ASN A 16 6.81 0.73 -22.57
C ASN A 16 7.32 -0.13 -21.42
N PRO A 17 8.54 -0.69 -21.52
CA PRO A 17 9.14 -1.43 -20.41
C PRO A 17 9.35 -0.49 -19.22
N PRO A 18 9.03 -0.94 -18.00
CA PRO A 18 9.20 -0.14 -16.80
C PRO A 18 10.69 0.04 -16.49
N THR A 19 11.03 1.19 -15.92
CA THR A 19 12.31 1.43 -15.29
C THR A 19 12.15 1.42 -13.79
N SER A 20 13.13 0.89 -13.07
CA SER A 20 13.17 0.95 -11.60
C SER A 20 13.16 2.40 -11.11
N ILE A 21 12.70 2.60 -9.87
CA ILE A 21 12.83 3.89 -9.19
C ILE A 21 14.31 4.15 -8.93
N THR A 22 14.76 5.40 -9.09
CA THR A 22 16.17 5.77 -8.84
C THR A 22 16.40 6.29 -7.42
N GLU A 23 15.32 6.52 -6.68
CA GLU A 23 15.32 7.01 -5.30
C GLU A 23 14.18 6.37 -4.51
N SER A 24 14.37 6.18 -3.21
CA SER A 24 13.34 5.66 -2.32
C SER A 24 12.13 6.58 -2.29
N GLN A 25 10.93 6.01 -2.37
CA GLN A 25 9.68 6.76 -2.30
C GLN A 25 9.03 6.58 -0.93
N THR A 26 8.48 7.67 -0.40
CA THR A 26 7.74 7.67 0.86
C THR A 26 6.34 8.21 0.61
N TYR A 27 5.34 7.43 0.99
CA TYR A 27 3.93 7.83 1.01
C TYR A 27 3.52 7.98 2.47
N VAL A 28 2.80 9.04 2.82
CA VAL A 28 2.38 9.30 4.20
C VAL A 28 0.88 9.53 4.25
N GLN A 29 0.25 9.14 5.36
CA GLN A 29 -1.18 9.29 5.61
C GLN A 29 -2.04 8.78 4.43
N THR A 30 -1.71 7.57 3.96
CA THR A 30 -2.49 6.93 2.89
C THR A 30 -3.83 6.50 3.46
N THR A 31 -4.92 6.96 2.84
CA THR A 31 -6.28 6.67 3.25
C THR A 31 -6.95 5.75 2.23
N ILE A 32 -7.51 4.65 2.73
CA ILE A 32 -8.30 3.70 1.96
C ILE A 32 -9.72 3.74 2.52
N THR A 33 -10.70 4.09 1.68
CA THR A 33 -12.12 4.09 2.04
C THR A 33 -12.82 2.93 1.34
N LEU A 34 -13.43 2.06 2.13
CA LEU A 34 -14.23 0.93 1.65
C LEU A 34 -15.69 1.35 1.47
N ALA A 35 -16.39 0.70 0.55
CA ALA A 35 -17.82 0.95 0.34
C ALA A 35 -18.70 0.51 1.53
N ALA A 36 -18.21 -0.40 2.36
CA ALA A 36 -18.84 -0.88 3.58
C ALA A 36 -17.77 -1.23 4.62
N ALA A 37 -18.13 -1.20 5.90
CA ALA A 37 -17.22 -1.51 7.00
C ALA A 37 -16.72 -2.96 6.91
N ASP A 38 -15.40 -3.14 6.95
CA ASP A 38 -14.74 -4.43 7.13
C ASP A 38 -13.64 -4.28 8.19
N PRO A 39 -13.91 -4.63 9.46
CA PRO A 39 -12.93 -4.54 10.54
C PRO A 39 -11.71 -5.46 10.36
N SER A 40 -11.78 -6.44 9.46
CA SER A 40 -10.71 -7.41 9.21
C SER A 40 -9.77 -7.02 8.09
N PHE A 41 -10.13 -6.02 7.28
CA PHE A 41 -9.37 -5.61 6.10
C PHE A 41 -7.89 -5.32 6.39
N GLY A 42 -7.59 -4.63 7.50
CA GLY A 42 -6.21 -4.33 7.90
C GLY A 42 -5.33 -5.56 8.13
N GLN A 43 -5.92 -6.72 8.47
CA GLN A 43 -5.17 -7.98 8.62
C GLN A 43 -4.74 -8.58 7.27
N GLY A 44 -5.39 -8.15 6.18
CA GLY A 44 -5.04 -8.53 4.82
C GLY A 44 -3.98 -7.64 4.19
N ILE A 45 -3.55 -6.57 4.88
CA ILE A 45 -2.48 -5.69 4.42
C ILE A 45 -1.13 -6.37 4.63
N SER A 46 -0.36 -6.47 3.56
CA SER A 46 0.97 -7.07 3.56
C SER A 46 1.96 -6.20 2.79
N SER A 47 3.26 -6.43 3.02
CA SER A 47 4.32 -5.80 2.25
C SER A 47 5.22 -6.85 1.59
N ASP A 48 5.79 -6.51 0.43
CA ASP A 48 6.68 -7.38 -0.33
C ASP A 48 7.79 -6.57 -1.03
N ALA A 49 8.80 -7.26 -1.55
CA ALA A 49 9.91 -6.71 -2.33
C ALA A 49 10.64 -5.53 -1.63
N GLY A 50 10.81 -5.64 -0.31
CA GLY A 50 11.51 -4.64 0.51
C GLY A 50 10.67 -3.41 0.85
N ALA A 51 9.43 -3.31 0.37
CA ALA A 51 8.52 -2.26 0.82
C ALA A 51 8.19 -2.44 2.30
N ASP A 52 8.06 -1.32 3.01
CA ASP A 52 7.65 -1.27 4.41
C ASP A 52 6.28 -0.59 4.52
N CYS A 53 5.44 -1.12 5.40
CA CYS A 53 4.10 -0.61 5.68
C CYS A 53 4.02 -0.33 7.19
N GLY A 54 3.86 0.94 7.54
CA GLY A 54 3.82 1.38 8.92
C GLY A 54 2.50 1.04 9.63
N GLN A 55 2.16 1.83 10.64
CA GLN A 55 0.97 1.61 11.45
C GLN A 55 -0.31 1.76 10.62
N ILE A 56 -1.17 0.75 10.74
CA ILE A 56 -2.49 0.70 10.12
C ILE A 56 -3.54 0.95 11.21
N THR A 57 -4.45 1.89 10.98
CA THR A 57 -5.52 2.23 11.93
C THR A 57 -6.87 2.40 11.22
N THR A 58 -7.96 2.28 11.97
CA THR A 58 -9.30 2.60 11.49
C THR A 58 -10.08 3.37 12.57
N PRO A 59 -10.56 4.60 12.29
CA PRO A 59 -11.30 5.40 13.26
C PRO A 59 -12.81 5.09 13.29
N ASP A 60 -13.33 4.42 12.27
CA ASP A 60 -14.75 4.24 12.00
C ASP A 60 -15.14 2.77 11.86
N ASN A 61 -14.43 1.91 12.59
CA ASN A 61 -14.69 0.47 12.69
C ASN A 61 -14.61 -0.26 11.34
N GLY A 62 -13.68 0.14 10.49
CA GLY A 62 -13.30 -0.57 9.27
C GLY A 62 -13.88 -0.01 7.97
N VAL A 63 -14.45 1.20 7.96
CA VAL A 63 -14.84 1.88 6.70
C VAL A 63 -13.64 2.61 6.10
N THR A 64 -12.87 3.30 6.93
CA THR A 64 -11.68 4.05 6.57
C THR A 64 -10.47 3.42 7.24
N TRP A 65 -9.43 3.16 6.44
CA TRP A 65 -8.15 2.64 6.89
C TRP A 65 -7.06 3.66 6.59
N VAL A 66 -6.27 4.01 7.59
CA VAL A 66 -5.15 4.95 7.48
C VAL A 66 -3.85 4.19 7.70
N ILE A 67 -2.95 4.31 6.72
CA ILE A 67 -1.57 3.85 6.80
C ILE A 67 -0.71 5.09 7.00
N ASP A 68 -0.03 5.16 8.14
CA ASP A 68 0.74 6.34 8.53
C ASP A 68 1.89 6.64 7.54
N LYS A 69 2.56 5.58 7.07
CA LYS A 69 3.75 5.65 6.23
C LYS A 69 3.93 4.35 5.44
N ILE A 70 4.30 4.51 4.18
CA ILE A 70 4.76 3.43 3.30
C ILE A 70 6.12 3.85 2.76
N VAL A 71 7.10 2.96 2.83
CA VAL A 71 8.43 3.18 2.25
C VAL A 71 8.65 2.16 1.16
N VAL A 72 8.96 2.64 -0.04
CA VAL A 72 9.35 1.82 -1.17
C VAL A 72 10.84 2.08 -1.43
N PRO A 73 11.75 1.14 -1.10
CA PRO A 73 13.18 1.36 -1.25
C PRO A 73 13.57 1.31 -2.73
N VAL A 74 14.69 1.96 -3.05
CA VAL A 74 15.35 1.73 -4.34
C VAL A 74 15.72 0.25 -4.49
N SER A 75 15.50 -0.31 -5.68
CA SER A 75 15.83 -1.70 -6.04
C SER A 75 16.81 -1.78 -7.18
#